data_AF-A0A2S5R0L8-F1
#
_entry.id   AF-A0A2S5R0L8-F1
#
_cell.length_a   1.000
_cell.length_b   1.000
_cell.length_c   1.000
_cell.angle_alpha   90.00
_cell.angle_beta   90.00
_cell.angle_gamma   90.00
#
_symmetry.space_group_name_H-M   'P 1'
#
loop_
_entity.id
_entity.type
_entity.pdbx_description
1 polymer ?
#
loop_
_entity_poly.entity_id
_entity_poly.type
_entity_poly.pdbx_seq_one_letter_code
_entity_poly.pdbx_strand_id
1 'polypeptide(L)'
;MTTQKIDSVSISASPVVPEGFFSSGNAGQDFLVRVKLDDQYNTAGIFTTQTKTFTDGLNKYFQKHIQEIRLLSSVIYWQKRTIDYQGLHMAFLLDSVSEEDFEKEAVKFAVRQKDVPPEQIARVVGQLDSLIGLKLDTSDYADYFQCSQNNVMAGLSMLENPHFAAMLPAPVEIK
;
A
#
# COMPACT_ATOMS: atom_id res chain seq x y z
N MET A 1 17.64 15.86 12.84
CA MET A 1 17.63 15.11 14.12
C MET A 1 18.71 15.71 14.99
N THR A 2 18.34 16.42 16.05
CA THR A 2 19.32 16.99 17.00
C THR A 2 19.13 16.24 18.29
N THR A 3 20.01 15.28 18.55
CA THR A 3 19.98 14.46 19.77
C THR A 3 20.81 15.18 20.82
N GLN A 4 20.18 15.84 21.79
CA GLN A 4 20.88 16.29 23.00
C GLN A 4 20.94 15.12 23.97
N LYS A 5 22.15 14.59 24.18
CA LYS A 5 22.45 13.59 25.22
C LYS A 5 22.75 14.38 26.50
N ILE A 6 21.90 14.23 27.52
CA ILE A 6 22.15 14.80 28.84
C ILE A 6 22.98 13.78 29.63
N ASP A 7 24.07 14.23 30.24
CA ASP A 7 24.89 13.41 31.12
C ASP A 7 24.08 12.93 32.33
N SER A 8 24.32 11.68 32.69
CA SER A 8 23.63 10.89 33.71
C SER A 8 23.30 11.67 34.99
N VAL A 9 22.01 11.79 35.31
CA VAL A 9 21.52 12.31 36.59
C VAL A 9 21.24 11.14 37.52
N SER A 10 21.91 11.11 38.68
CA SER A 10 21.69 10.16 39.78
C SER A 10 20.26 10.28 40.32
N ILE A 11 19.47 9.22 40.20
CA ILE A 11 18.06 9.21 40.58
C ILE A 11 17.93 8.89 42.09
N SER A 12 17.96 9.93 42.93
CA SER A 12 17.50 9.85 44.34
C SER A 12 16.35 10.81 44.64
N ALA A 13 15.77 11.44 43.61
CA ALA A 13 14.64 12.35 43.73
C ALA A 13 13.68 12.09 42.56
N SER A 14 12.39 12.40 42.76
CA SER A 14 11.38 12.40 41.69
C SER A 14 11.97 13.05 40.43
N PRO A 15 11.84 12.45 39.23
CA PRO A 15 12.41 13.01 38.02
C PRO A 15 11.78 14.39 37.75
N VAL A 16 12.52 15.45 38.08
CA VAL A 16 12.14 16.83 37.81
C VAL A 16 12.73 17.20 36.45
N VAL A 17 11.87 17.61 35.51
CA VAL A 17 12.32 18.20 34.24
C VAL A 17 12.87 19.60 34.55
N PRO A 18 14.15 19.90 34.27
CA PRO A 18 14.75 21.19 34.58
C PRO A 18 14.02 22.33 33.84
N GLU A 19 13.85 23.49 34.47
CA GLU A 19 13.23 24.69 33.85
C GLU A 19 13.93 25.11 32.55
N GLY A 20 15.23 24.79 32.41
CA GLY A 20 16.02 25.03 31.20
C GLY A 20 15.73 24.09 30.02
N PHE A 21 14.90 23.06 30.21
CA PHE A 21 14.62 22.07 29.18
C PHE A 21 13.77 22.63 28.02
N PHE A 22 12.91 23.62 28.30
CA PHE A 22 12.04 24.26 27.31
C PHE A 22 12.48 25.70 26.97
N SER A 23 13.58 26.19 27.55
CA SER A 23 13.97 27.61 27.49
C SER A 23 14.66 28.05 26.19
N SER A 24 14.87 27.15 25.23
CA SER A 24 15.57 27.41 23.95
C SER A 24 14.61 27.65 22.77
N GLY A 25 13.83 28.73 22.81
CA GLY A 25 13.08 29.22 21.64
C GLY A 25 11.84 28.39 21.23
N ASN A 26 11.41 27.45 22.07
CA ASN A 26 10.26 26.57 21.81
C ASN A 26 8.98 26.99 22.58
N ALA A 27 8.90 28.26 23.02
CA ALA A 27 7.72 28.78 23.70
C ALA A 27 6.49 28.65 22.78
N GLY A 28 5.47 27.91 23.24
CA GLY A 28 4.24 27.65 22.49
C GLY A 28 4.23 26.39 21.61
N GLN A 29 5.21 25.49 21.75
CA GLN A 29 5.20 24.19 21.06
C GLN A 29 4.86 23.03 22.02
N ASP A 30 4.04 22.09 21.53
CA ASP A 30 3.71 20.85 22.24
C ASP A 30 4.74 19.75 21.96
N PHE A 31 5.15 19.03 23.00
CA PHE A 31 6.12 17.93 22.93
C PHE A 31 5.59 16.64 23.53
N LEU A 32 5.96 15.51 22.91
CA LEU A 32 5.87 14.19 23.51
C LEU A 32 7.21 13.84 24.14
N VAL A 33 7.16 13.43 25.41
CA VAL A 33 8.33 13.05 26.20
C VAL A 33 8.28 11.55 26.48
N ARG A 34 9.35 10.84 26.14
CA ARG A 34 9.57 9.45 26.55
C ARG A 34 10.71 9.39 27.55
N VAL A 35 10.44 8.90 28.75
CA VAL A 35 11.46 8.60 29.75
C VAL A 35 11.75 7.10 29.71
N LYS A 36 13.00 6.72 29.48
CA LYS A 36 13.48 5.34 29.55
C LYS A 36 14.41 5.22 30.74
N LEU A 37 14.03 4.39 31.71
CA LEU A 37 14.90 4.01 32.81
C LEU A 37 15.81 2.87 32.35
N ASP A 38 17.08 2.95 32.71
CA ASP A 38 18.07 1.90 32.51
C ASP A 38 18.51 1.38 33.88
N ASP A 39 17.98 0.21 34.25
CA ASP A 39 18.23 -0.42 35.54
C ASP A 39 19.68 -0.89 35.71
N GLN A 40 20.43 -1.11 34.61
CA GLN A 40 21.84 -1.51 34.69
C GLN A 40 22.75 -0.36 35.13
N TYR A 41 22.38 0.89 34.81
CA TYR A 41 23.19 2.06 35.11
C TYR A 41 22.49 3.05 36.06
N ASN A 42 21.28 2.73 36.51
CA ASN A 42 20.41 3.60 37.32
C ASN A 42 20.27 5.01 36.72
N THR A 43 20.15 5.08 35.39
CA THR A 43 20.03 6.34 34.64
C THR A 43 18.66 6.46 33.98
N ALA A 44 18.22 7.71 33.78
CA ALA A 44 17.03 8.03 33.02
C ALA A 44 17.42 8.75 31.71
N GLY A 45 17.10 8.14 30.57
CA GLY A 45 17.18 8.78 29.27
C GLY A 45 15.86 9.50 28.96
N ILE A 46 15.92 10.81 28.68
CA ILE A 46 14.76 11.60 28.28
C ILE A 46 14.84 11.87 26.78
N PHE A 47 13.79 11.49 26.05
CA PHE A 47 13.67 11.72 24.62
C PHE A 47 12.46 12.60 24.34
N THR A 48 12.64 13.61 23.49
CA THR A 48 11.57 14.51 23.07
C THR A 48 11.34 14.45 21.57
N THR A 49 10.08 14.58 21.19
CA THR A 49 9.68 14.88 19.82
C THR A 49 8.58 15.92 19.84
N GLN A 50 8.52 16.79 18.83
CA GLN A 50 7.38 17.68 18.66
C GLN A 50 6.12 16.84 18.42
N THR A 51 5.03 17.19 19.12
CA THR A 51 3.74 16.49 19.00
C THR A 51 3.27 16.49 17.55
N LYS A 52 3.44 17.61 16.84
CA LYS A 52 3.12 17.73 15.40
C LYS A 52 3.85 16.70 14.54
N THR A 53 5.15 16.51 14.74
CA THR A 53 5.94 15.51 13.99
C THR A 53 5.44 14.09 14.23
N PHE A 54 5.09 13.77 15.47
CA PHE A 54 4.54 12.48 15.82
C PHE A 54 3.15 12.26 15.19
N THR A 55 2.25 13.24 15.30
CA THR A 55 0.91 13.16 14.70
C THR A 55 0.98 13.09 13.19
N ASP A 56 1.87 13.85 12.54
CA ASP A 56 2.08 13.80 11.10
C ASP A 56 2.62 12.43 10.66
N GLY A 57 3.52 11.84 11.46
CA GLY A 57 4.02 10.48 11.25
C GLY A 57 2.92 9.43 11.34
N LEU A 58 2.09 9.49 12.38
CA LEU A 58 0.94 8.59 12.53
C LEU A 58 -0.07 8.76 11.40
N ASN A 59 -0.40 10.01 11.04
CA ASN A 59 -1.33 10.28 9.95
C ASN A 59 -0.80 9.72 8.63
N LYS A 60 0.49 9.90 8.33
CA LYS A 60 1.12 9.30 7.13
C LYS A 60 1.05 7.77 7.16
N TYR A 61 1.32 7.17 8.32
CA TYR A 61 1.21 5.72 8.51
C TYR A 61 -0.21 5.22 8.23
N PHE A 62 -1.23 5.83 8.84
CA PHE A 62 -2.62 5.44 8.63
C PHE A 62 -3.06 5.65 7.18
N GLN A 63 -2.71 6.78 6.56
CA GLN A 63 -3.07 7.05 5.17
C GLN A 63 -2.46 6.04 4.21
N LYS A 64 -1.18 5.67 4.41
CA LYS A 64 -0.52 4.62 3.63
C LYS A 64 -1.27 3.29 3.76
N HIS A 65 -1.55 2.83 4.98
CA HIS A 65 -2.22 1.55 5.18
C HIS A 65 -3.68 1.54 4.71
N ILE A 66 -4.40 2.65 4.81
CA ILE A 66 -5.75 2.76 4.24
C ILE A 66 -5.71 2.59 2.71
N GLN A 67 -4.71 3.16 2.03
CA GLN A 67 -4.54 2.97 0.59
C GLN A 67 -4.21 1.52 0.24
N GLU A 68 -3.29 0.89 0.99
CA GLU A 68 -2.93 -0.52 0.81
C GLU A 68 -4.14 -1.44 1.03
N ILE A 69 -4.91 -1.24 2.11
CA ILE A 69 -6.13 -2.02 2.40
C ILE A 69 -7.16 -1.87 1.28
N ARG A 70 -7.34 -0.65 0.77
CA ARG A 70 -8.27 -0.40 -0.35
C ARG A 70 -7.83 -1.15 -1.61
N LEU A 71 -6.52 -1.14 -1.89
CA LEU A 71 -5.95 -1.83 -3.04
C LEU A 71 -6.07 -3.36 -2.91
N LEU A 72 -5.78 -3.91 -1.73
CA LEU A 72 -5.98 -5.34 -1.46
C LEU A 72 -7.46 -5.73 -1.60
N SER A 73 -8.36 -4.89 -1.07
CA SER A 73 -9.81 -5.12 -1.16
C SER A 73 -10.30 -5.10 -2.61
N SER A 74 -9.74 -4.22 -3.47
CA SER A 74 -10.12 -4.20 -4.89
C SER A 74 -9.67 -5.45 -5.64
N VAL A 75 -8.50 -6.01 -5.31
CA VAL A 75 -8.06 -7.30 -5.85
C VAL A 75 -8.99 -8.43 -5.43
N ILE A 76 -9.35 -8.50 -4.14
CA ILE A 76 -10.28 -9.52 -3.64
C ILE A 76 -11.63 -9.43 -4.35
N TYR A 77 -12.15 -8.22 -4.55
CA TYR A 77 -13.42 -8.02 -5.26
C TYR A 77 -13.34 -8.48 -6.72
N TRP A 78 -12.24 -8.15 -7.41
CA TRP A 78 -11.97 -8.63 -8.76
C TRP A 78 -11.91 -10.16 -8.83
N GLN A 79 -11.09 -10.79 -7.97
CA GLN A 79 -10.98 -12.26 -7.91
C GLN A 79 -12.33 -12.92 -7.67
N LYS A 80 -13.10 -12.40 -6.71
CA LYS A 80 -14.45 -12.90 -6.42
C LYS A 80 -15.34 -12.82 -7.65
N ARG A 81 -15.36 -11.69 -8.34
CA ARG A 81 -16.16 -11.51 -9.56
C ARG A 81 -15.75 -12.53 -10.64
N THR A 82 -14.46 -12.77 -10.82
CA THR A 82 -13.96 -13.76 -11.79
C THR A 82 -14.39 -15.18 -11.43
N ILE A 83 -14.28 -15.55 -10.14
CA ILE A 83 -14.75 -16.85 -9.63
C ILE A 83 -16.26 -17.01 -9.81
N ASP A 84 -17.04 -15.98 -9.48
CA ASP A 84 -18.49 -15.99 -9.61
C ASP A 84 -18.92 -16.20 -11.07
N TYR A 85 -18.24 -15.54 -12.02
CA TYR A 85 -18.49 -15.74 -13.46
C TYR A 85 -18.10 -17.14 -13.93
N GLN A 86 -16.93 -17.65 -13.52
CA GLN A 86 -16.51 -19.01 -13.83
C GLN A 86 -17.48 -20.05 -13.29
N GLY A 87 -18.03 -19.83 -12.09
CA GLY A 87 -19.06 -20.67 -11.49
C GLY A 87 -20.36 -20.66 -12.31
N LEU A 88 -20.82 -19.48 -12.72
CA LEU A 88 -21.98 -19.33 -13.59
C LEU A 88 -21.77 -20.04 -14.94
N HIS A 89 -20.61 -19.84 -15.57
CA HIS A 89 -20.26 -20.47 -16.84
C HIS A 89 -20.17 -21.99 -16.72
N MET A 90 -19.59 -22.51 -15.64
CA MET A 90 -19.55 -23.95 -15.37
C MET A 90 -20.95 -24.53 -15.18
N ALA A 91 -21.83 -23.83 -14.44
CA ALA A 91 -23.20 -24.27 -14.24
C ALA A 91 -23.99 -24.34 -15.56
N PHE A 92 -23.75 -23.38 -16.47
CA PHE A 92 -24.29 -23.42 -17.83
C PHE A 92 -23.76 -24.62 -18.63
N LEU A 93 -22.44 -24.86 -18.63
CA LEU A 93 -21.83 -26.01 -19.32
C LEU A 93 -22.29 -27.37 -18.80
N LEU A 94 -22.69 -27.45 -17.53
CA LEU A 94 -23.22 -28.65 -16.90
C LEU A 94 -24.75 -28.76 -17.01
N ASP A 95 -25.37 -27.98 -17.90
CA ASP A 95 -26.83 -27.90 -18.13
C ASP A 95 -27.63 -27.67 -16.83
N SER A 96 -26.99 -27.07 -15.83
CA SER A 96 -27.59 -26.81 -14.51
C SER A 96 -28.34 -25.47 -14.47
N VAL A 97 -28.15 -24.63 -15.49
CA VAL A 97 -28.81 -23.33 -15.69
C VAL A 97 -29.21 -23.22 -17.17
N SER A 98 -30.37 -22.63 -17.46
CA SER A 98 -30.82 -22.42 -18.83
C SER A 98 -29.98 -21.36 -19.56
N GLU A 99 -30.02 -21.37 -20.90
CA GLU A 99 -29.35 -20.34 -21.71
C GLU A 99 -29.88 -18.92 -21.39
N GLU A 100 -31.20 -18.77 -21.24
CA GLU A 100 -31.83 -17.48 -20.92
C GLU A 100 -31.40 -16.96 -19.53
N ASP A 101 -31.35 -17.85 -18.53
CA ASP A 101 -30.88 -17.50 -17.19
C ASP A 101 -29.38 -17.17 -17.18
N PHE A 102 -28.58 -17.91 -17.95
CA PHE A 102 -27.16 -17.64 -18.12
C PHE A 102 -26.92 -16.26 -18.73
N GLU A 103 -27.57 -15.94 -19.86
CA GLU A 103 -27.41 -14.65 -20.53
C GLU A 103 -27.79 -13.49 -19.60
N LYS A 104 -28.92 -13.62 -18.89
CA LYS A 104 -29.40 -12.61 -17.95
C LYS A 104 -28.41 -12.35 -16.81
N GLU A 105 -27.81 -13.40 -16.26
CA GLU A 105 -26.84 -13.28 -15.17
C GLU A 105 -25.45 -12.84 -15.68
N ALA A 106 -25.03 -13.30 -16.87
CA ALA A 106 -23.75 -12.98 -17.48
C ALA A 106 -23.59 -11.48 -17.81
N VAL A 107 -24.68 -10.78 -18.13
CA VAL A 107 -24.68 -9.33 -18.39
C VAL A 107 -24.10 -8.53 -17.22
N LYS A 108 -24.26 -9.01 -15.96
CA LYS A 108 -23.70 -8.35 -14.77
C LYS A 108 -22.17 -8.35 -14.75
N PHE A 109 -21.55 -9.26 -15.50
CA PHE A 109 -20.11 -9.42 -15.63
C PHE A 109 -19.56 -8.76 -16.90
N ALA A 110 -20.40 -8.16 -17.74
CA ALA A 110 -19.93 -7.39 -18.89
C ALA A 110 -19.34 -6.05 -18.41
N VAL A 111 -18.14 -5.71 -18.91
CA VAL A 111 -17.49 -4.43 -18.65
C VAL A 111 -17.22 -3.69 -19.95
N ARG A 112 -17.40 -2.37 -19.91
CA ARG A 112 -16.90 -1.49 -20.97
C ARG A 112 -15.42 -1.26 -20.75
N GLN A 113 -14.63 -1.45 -21.80
CA GLN A 113 -13.21 -1.14 -21.76
C GLN A 113 -13.00 0.34 -21.42
N LYS A 114 -12.09 0.57 -20.47
CA LYS A 114 -11.66 1.88 -20.00
C LYS A 114 -10.33 2.24 -20.65
N ASP A 115 -10.21 3.51 -20.98
CA ASP A 115 -8.92 4.11 -21.29
C ASP A 115 -8.26 4.53 -19.97
N VAL A 116 -7.26 3.75 -19.53
CA VAL A 116 -6.58 3.95 -18.25
C VAL A 116 -5.15 4.43 -18.52
N PRO A 117 -4.69 5.58 -18.02
CA PRO A 117 -3.34 6.03 -18.30
C PRO A 117 -2.28 4.99 -17.88
N PRO A 118 -1.27 4.70 -18.72
CA PRO A 118 -0.19 3.75 -18.42
C PRO A 118 0.53 4.05 -17.10
N GLU A 119 0.69 5.33 -16.74
CA GLU A 119 1.32 5.76 -15.49
C GLU A 119 0.52 5.33 -14.27
N GLN A 120 -0.81 5.34 -14.39
CA GLN A 120 -1.70 4.87 -13.34
C GLN A 120 -1.58 3.36 -13.17
N ILE A 121 -1.48 2.61 -14.27
CA ILE A 121 -1.27 1.17 -14.26
C ILE A 121 0.06 0.85 -13.58
N ALA A 122 1.15 1.47 -14.02
CA ALA A 122 2.48 1.28 -13.45
C ALA A 122 2.49 1.51 -11.92
N ARG A 123 1.93 2.64 -11.48
CA ARG A 123 1.84 2.98 -10.05
C ARG A 123 1.07 1.92 -9.25
N VAL A 124 -0.08 1.51 -9.75
CA VAL A 124 -0.93 0.53 -9.05
C VAL A 124 -0.27 -0.84 -9.05
N VAL A 125 0.25 -1.31 -10.18
CA VAL A 125 0.94 -2.62 -10.27
C VAL A 125 2.17 -2.66 -9.39
N GLY A 126 3.00 -1.62 -9.38
CA GLY A 126 4.18 -1.56 -8.50
C GLY A 126 3.83 -1.63 -7.02
N GLN A 127 2.72 -1.01 -6.61
CA GLN A 127 2.19 -1.16 -5.24
C GLN A 127 1.64 -2.56 -5.01
N LEU A 128 0.87 -3.10 -5.95
CA LEU A 128 0.25 -4.42 -5.87
C LEU A 128 1.30 -5.51 -5.66
N ASP A 129 2.34 -5.52 -6.48
CA ASP A 129 3.43 -6.50 -6.48
C ASP A 129 4.08 -6.62 -5.10
N SER A 130 4.30 -5.47 -4.45
CA SER A 130 4.84 -5.42 -3.08
C SER A 130 3.89 -5.96 -2.00
N LEU A 131 2.59 -6.08 -2.28
CA LEU A 131 1.55 -6.41 -1.32
C LEU A 131 1.01 -7.85 -1.45
N ILE A 132 0.73 -8.32 -2.67
CA ILE A 132 -0.03 -9.58 -2.85
C ILE A 132 0.85 -10.81 -3.08
N GLY A 133 2.12 -10.65 -3.49
CA GLY A 133 3.01 -11.77 -3.80
C GLY A 133 2.49 -12.74 -4.87
N LEU A 134 1.42 -12.38 -5.58
CA LEU A 134 0.80 -13.14 -6.64
C LEU A 134 1.43 -12.75 -7.98
N LYS A 135 1.71 -13.76 -8.81
CA LYS A 135 2.16 -13.55 -10.19
C LYS A 135 0.94 -13.49 -11.09
N LEU A 136 0.58 -12.28 -11.50
CA LEU A 136 -0.49 -12.03 -12.46
C LEU A 136 0.12 -11.78 -13.84
N ASP A 137 -0.54 -12.24 -14.89
CA ASP A 137 -0.09 -11.98 -16.26
C ASP A 137 -0.73 -10.71 -16.86
N THR A 138 -0.38 -10.39 -18.11
CA THR A 138 -0.90 -9.21 -18.81
C THR A 138 -2.41 -9.27 -19.03
N SER A 139 -2.99 -10.47 -19.12
CA SER A 139 -4.42 -10.68 -19.30
C SER A 139 -5.18 -10.47 -17.99
N ASP A 140 -4.63 -10.95 -16.87
CA ASP A 140 -5.16 -10.71 -15.53
C ASP A 140 -5.23 -9.22 -15.22
N TYR A 141 -4.12 -8.50 -15.47
CA TYR A 141 -4.09 -7.05 -15.28
C TYR A 141 -5.06 -6.32 -16.22
N ALA A 142 -5.19 -6.76 -17.47
CA ALA A 142 -6.11 -6.15 -18.42
C ALA A 142 -7.57 -6.30 -17.95
N ASP A 143 -7.94 -7.47 -17.42
CA ASP A 143 -9.25 -7.69 -16.83
C ASP A 143 -9.46 -6.87 -15.54
N TYR A 144 -8.47 -6.86 -14.64
CA TYR A 144 -8.50 -6.07 -13.40
C TYR A 144 -8.71 -4.57 -13.66
N PHE A 145 -7.93 -3.99 -14.59
CA PHE A 145 -8.06 -2.58 -14.96
C PHE A 145 -9.23 -2.32 -15.93
N GLN A 146 -9.84 -3.38 -16.47
CA GLN A 146 -10.88 -3.35 -17.49
C GLN A 146 -10.41 -2.57 -18.73
N CYS A 147 -9.18 -2.78 -19.17
CA CYS A 147 -8.57 -2.09 -20.30
C CYS A 147 -7.93 -3.09 -21.27
N SER A 148 -7.31 -2.60 -22.35
CA SER A 148 -6.63 -3.49 -23.30
C SER A 148 -5.27 -3.95 -22.76
N GLN A 149 -4.83 -5.14 -23.18
CA GLN A 149 -3.50 -5.66 -22.82
C GLN A 149 -2.37 -4.73 -23.30
N ASN A 150 -2.54 -4.07 -24.45
CA ASN A 150 -1.56 -3.10 -24.96
C ASN A 150 -1.34 -1.96 -23.98
N ASN A 151 -2.42 -1.49 -23.35
CA ASN A 151 -2.37 -0.42 -22.37
C ASN A 151 -1.68 -0.87 -21.08
N VAL A 152 -1.95 -2.11 -20.64
CA VAL A 152 -1.23 -2.74 -19.54
C VAL A 152 0.26 -2.87 -19.84
N MET A 153 0.62 -3.40 -21.00
CA MET A 153 2.02 -3.55 -21.42
C MET A 153 2.75 -2.20 -21.45
N ALA A 154 2.07 -1.13 -21.89
CA ALA A 154 2.62 0.23 -21.83
C ALA A 154 2.88 0.69 -20.39
N GLY A 155 2.04 0.31 -19.42
CA GLY A 155 2.29 0.60 -18.01
C GLY A 155 3.40 -0.27 -17.40
N LEU A 156 3.42 -1.56 -17.71
CA LEU A 156 4.42 -2.51 -17.22
C LEU A 156 5.84 -2.18 -17.70
N SER A 157 5.98 -1.63 -18.91
CA SER A 157 7.29 -1.21 -19.44
C SER A 157 7.91 -0.03 -18.68
N MET A 158 7.11 0.69 -17.88
CA MET A 158 7.60 1.80 -17.03
C MET A 158 8.18 1.30 -15.70
N LEU A 159 8.05 0.01 -15.37
CA LEU A 159 8.52 -0.57 -14.11
C LEU A 159 9.89 -1.21 -14.28
N GLU A 160 10.85 -0.79 -13.46
CA GLU A 160 12.22 -1.36 -13.41
C GLU A 160 12.27 -2.68 -12.63
N ASN A 161 11.42 -3.65 -12.97
CA ASN A 161 11.42 -5.00 -12.37
C ASN A 161 11.55 -6.08 -13.45
N PRO A 162 12.56 -6.97 -13.38
CA PRO A 162 12.78 -8.04 -14.36
C PRO A 162 11.56 -8.95 -14.58
N HIS A 163 10.71 -9.11 -13.57
CA HIS A 163 9.49 -9.90 -13.67
C HIS A 163 8.54 -9.33 -14.73
N PHE A 164 8.33 -8.02 -14.75
CA PHE A 164 7.43 -7.36 -15.71
C PHE A 164 8.05 -7.28 -17.09
N ALA A 165 9.38 -7.10 -17.19
CA ALA A 165 10.08 -7.15 -18.47
C ALA A 165 9.90 -8.50 -19.19
N ALA A 166 9.85 -9.61 -18.43
CA ALA A 166 9.62 -10.94 -18.99
C ALA A 166 8.19 -11.16 -19.53
N MET A 167 7.23 -10.31 -19.15
CA MET A 167 5.85 -10.37 -19.64
C MET A 167 5.64 -9.59 -20.94
N LEU A 168 6.62 -8.76 -21.32
CA LEU A 168 6.54 -7.95 -22.53
C LEU A 168 7.00 -8.79 -23.74
N PRO A 169 6.42 -8.55 -24.93
CA PRO A 169 6.93 -9.15 -26.15
C PRO A 169 8.40 -8.77 -26.35
N ALA A 170 9.18 -9.70 -26.91
CA ALA A 170 10.58 -9.44 -27.22
C ALA A 170 10.68 -8.18 -28.10
N PRO A 171 11.66 -7.28 -27.84
CA PRO A 171 11.83 -6.09 -28.65
C PRO A 171 12.02 -6.51 -30.10
N VAL A 172 11.22 -5.94 -30.99
CA VAL A 172 11.34 -6.19 -32.43
C VAL A 172 12.69 -5.64 -32.87
N GLU A 173 13.62 -6.51 -33.25
CA GLU A 173 14.86 -6.09 -33.92
C GLU A 173 14.49 -5.43 -35.24
N ILE A 174 14.50 -4.09 -35.25
CA ILE A 174 14.40 -3.34 -36.50
C ILE A 174 15.74 -3.52 -37.22
N LYS A 175 15.73 -4.38 -38.25
CA LYS A 175 16.84 -4.51 -39.20
C LYS A 175 16.86 -3.34 -40.18
#